data_AF-A0A2N2PQJ2-F1
#
_entry.id   AF-A0A2N2PQJ2-F1
#
_cell.length_a   1.000
_cell.length_b   1.000
_cell.length_c   1.000
_cell.angle_alpha   90.00
_cell.angle_beta   90.00
_cell.angle_gamma   90.00
#
_symmetry.space_group_name_H-M   'P 1'
#
loop_
_entity.id
_entity.type
_entity.pdbx_description
1 polymer ?
#
loop_
_entity_poly.entity_id
_entity_poly.type
_entity_poly.pdbx_seq_one_letter_code
_entity_poly.pdbx_strand_id
1 'polypeptide(L)'
;MDGIALRTQLSTGISLDEVRAVLSSALRQEVNLARARRAHFERACRTFEQRHGISSDEFMRQFESGALGDEAVYFDWYAAKRGLDLWERKLRILSGVTV
;
A
#
# COMPACT_ATOMS: atom_id res chain seq x y z
N MET A 1 0.02 14.39 20.75
CA MET A 1 0.25 13.22 19.87
C MET A 1 -0.47 12.06 20.52
N ASP A 2 -1.46 11.50 19.86
CA ASP A 2 -2.17 10.33 20.37
C ASP A 2 -1.26 9.11 20.22
N GLY A 3 -0.95 8.45 21.33
CA GLY A 3 -0.09 7.26 21.37
C GLY A 3 -0.93 5.99 21.44
N ILE A 4 -0.59 4.99 20.64
CA ILE A 4 -1.14 3.63 20.79
C ILE A 4 -0.18 2.82 21.66
N ALA A 5 -0.68 2.26 22.77
CA ALA A 5 0.11 1.37 23.61
C ALA A 5 0.15 -0.04 22.99
N LEU A 6 1.30 -0.45 22.47
CA LEU A 6 1.56 -1.84 22.08
C LEU A 6 1.99 -2.62 23.31
N ARG A 7 1.17 -3.57 23.76
CA ARG A 7 1.56 -4.48 24.84
C ARG A 7 2.47 -5.57 24.28
N THR A 8 3.72 -5.58 24.71
CA THR A 8 4.70 -6.61 24.36
C THR A 8 5.02 -7.46 25.60
N GLN A 9 4.92 -8.77 25.49
CA GLN A 9 5.52 -9.70 26.46
C GLN A 9 6.98 -9.92 26.04
N LEU A 10 7.92 -9.50 26.88
CA LEU A 10 9.34 -9.70 26.63
C LEU A 10 9.79 -11.00 27.26
N SER A 11 10.48 -11.82 26.47
CA SER A 11 11.19 -12.99 27.00
C SER A 11 12.31 -12.52 27.95
N THR A 12 12.57 -13.31 28.98
CA THR A 12 13.68 -13.07 29.90
C THR A 12 15.01 -12.98 29.14
N GLY A 13 15.81 -11.94 29.44
CA GLY A 13 17.13 -11.74 28.84
C GLY A 13 17.19 -10.82 27.62
N ILE A 14 16.05 -10.35 27.08
CA ILE A 14 16.03 -9.38 25.97
C ILE A 14 15.82 -7.97 26.53
N SER A 15 16.70 -7.03 26.15
CA SER A 15 16.58 -5.63 26.57
C SER A 15 15.49 -4.89 25.76
N LEU A 16 14.87 -3.88 26.37
CA LEU A 16 13.89 -3.04 25.67
C LEU A 16 14.50 -2.31 24.46
N ASP A 17 15.78 -1.93 24.55
CA ASP A 17 16.48 -1.27 23.45
C ASP A 17 16.70 -2.20 22.26
N GLU A 18 17.02 -3.47 22.51
CA GLU A 18 17.14 -4.49 21.46
C GLU A 18 15.79 -4.71 20.77
N VAL A 19 14.71 -4.79 21.55
CA VAL A 19 13.34 -4.89 21.01
C VAL A 19 13.02 -3.67 20.16
N ARG A 20 13.30 -2.45 20.64
CA ARG A 20 13.07 -1.21 19.88
C ARG A 20 13.85 -1.21 18.56
N ALA A 21 15.11 -1.64 18.59
CA ALA A 21 15.94 -1.71 17.39
C ALA A 21 15.39 -2.69 16.36
N VAL A 22 14.95 -3.89 16.79
CA VAL A 22 14.34 -4.89 15.90
C VAL A 22 13.02 -4.37 15.32
N LEU A 23 12.14 -3.81 16.14
CA LEU A 23 10.87 -3.24 15.68
C LEU A 23 11.07 -2.08 14.70
N SER A 24 12.03 -1.20 14.97
CA SER A 24 12.41 -0.09 14.09
C SER A 24 12.92 -0.60 12.74
N SER A 25 13.73 -1.67 12.75
CA SER A 25 14.23 -2.32 11.53
C SER A 25 13.09 -2.93 10.73
N ALA A 26 12.19 -3.69 11.38
CA ALA A 26 11.03 -4.29 10.75
C ALA A 26 10.09 -3.24 10.12
N LEU A 27 9.82 -2.15 10.83
CA LEU A 27 9.01 -1.04 10.29
C LEU A 27 9.67 -0.40 9.06
N ARG A 28 10.99 -0.18 9.09
CA ARG A 28 11.73 0.36 7.95
C ARG A 28 11.68 -0.57 6.73
N GLN A 29 11.80 -1.88 6.95
CA GLN A 29 11.66 -2.87 5.89
C GLN A 29 10.25 -2.86 5.29
N GLU A 30 9.22 -2.79 6.13
CA GLU A 30 7.83 -2.69 5.67
C GLU A 30 7.55 -1.39 4.90
N VAL A 31 8.13 -0.26 5.31
CA VAL A 31 8.06 1.01 4.54
C VAL A 31 8.67 0.82 3.15
N ASN A 32 9.85 0.20 3.06
CA ASN A 32 10.51 -0.04 1.79
C ASN A 32 9.71 -0.97 0.88
N LEU A 33 9.14 -2.05 1.44
CA LEU A 33 8.26 -2.95 0.71
C LEU A 33 7.01 -2.21 0.20
N ALA A 34 6.37 -1.41 1.05
CA ALA A 34 5.19 -0.64 0.68
C ALA A 34 5.50 0.38 -0.43
N ARG A 35 6.65 1.05 -0.39
CA ARG A 35 7.12 1.94 -1.47
C ARG A 35 7.29 1.18 -2.79
N ALA A 36 7.96 0.03 -2.76
CA ALA A 36 8.20 -0.79 -3.95
C ALA A 36 6.87 -1.28 -4.56
N ARG A 37 5.94 -1.76 -3.73
CA ARG A 37 4.61 -2.22 -4.17
C ARG A 37 3.76 -1.08 -4.72
N ARG A 38 3.70 0.07 -4.03
CA ARG A 38 3.02 1.27 -4.54
C ARG A 38 3.54 1.64 -5.92
N ALA A 39 4.86 1.76 -6.07
CA ALA A 39 5.49 2.14 -7.33
C ALA A 39 5.23 1.13 -8.47
N HIS A 40 5.13 -0.17 -8.13
CA HIS A 40 4.75 -1.20 -9.10
C HIS A 40 3.33 -0.98 -9.64
N PHE A 41 2.34 -0.84 -8.75
CA PHE A 41 0.95 -0.61 -9.16
C PHE A 41 0.75 0.75 -9.83
N GLU A 42 1.49 1.77 -9.40
CA GLU A 42 1.50 3.10 -10.03
C GLU A 42 1.96 3.02 -11.48
N ARG A 43 3.00 2.21 -11.78
CA ARG A 43 3.43 1.95 -13.16
C ARG A 43 2.38 1.18 -13.95
N ALA A 44 1.75 0.16 -13.36
CA ALA A 44 0.70 -0.61 -14.02
C ALA A 44 -0.49 0.28 -14.41
N CYS A 45 -0.97 1.12 -13.48
CA CYS A 45 -2.03 2.09 -13.74
C CYS A 45 -1.65 3.02 -14.90
N ARG A 46 -0.45 3.61 -14.88
CA ARG A 46 0.03 4.46 -15.99
C ARG A 46 0.03 3.77 -17.35
N THR A 47 0.39 2.49 -17.42
CA THR A 47 0.35 1.73 -18.67
C THR A 47 -1.08 1.63 -19.22
N PHE A 48 -2.06 1.36 -18.37
CA PHE A 48 -3.46 1.33 -18.79
C PHE A 48 -3.97 2.73 -19.18
N GLU A 49 -3.65 3.75 -18.39
CA GLU A 49 -4.03 5.14 -18.68
C GLU A 49 -3.52 5.59 -20.05
N GLN A 50 -2.27 5.27 -20.38
CA GLN A 50 -1.67 5.57 -21.68
C GLN A 50 -2.35 4.80 -22.83
N ARG A 51 -2.71 3.53 -22.59
CA ARG A 51 -3.33 2.67 -23.62
C ARG A 51 -4.77 3.06 -23.93
N HIS A 52 -5.53 3.44 -22.90
CA HIS A 52 -6.98 3.70 -23.02
C HIS A 52 -7.34 5.19 -23.06
N GLY A 53 -6.40 6.09 -22.76
CA GLY A 53 -6.59 7.53 -22.85
C GLY A 53 -7.47 8.14 -21.75
N ILE A 54 -7.75 7.38 -20.68
CA ILE A 54 -8.50 7.85 -19.50
C ILE A 54 -7.69 7.63 -18.23
N SER A 55 -7.88 8.50 -17.23
CA SER A 55 -7.25 8.33 -15.91
C SER A 55 -7.79 7.08 -15.19
N SER A 56 -7.01 6.51 -14.27
CA SER A 56 -7.49 5.39 -13.45
C SER A 56 -8.71 5.76 -12.61
N ASP A 57 -8.85 7.01 -12.17
CA ASP A 57 -10.03 7.44 -11.40
C ASP A 57 -11.29 7.53 -12.26
N GLU A 58 -11.18 7.96 -13.52
CA GLU A 58 -12.29 7.91 -14.48
C GLU A 58 -12.64 6.46 -14.85
N PHE A 59 -11.63 5.62 -15.10
CA PHE A 59 -11.81 4.19 -15.32
C PHE A 59 -12.60 3.55 -14.16
N MET A 60 -12.21 3.80 -12.91
CA MET A 60 -12.90 3.23 -11.75
C MET A 60 -14.37 3.66 -11.69
N ARG A 61 -14.68 4.94 -11.95
CA ARG A 61 -16.07 5.42 -12.01
C ARG A 61 -16.88 4.66 -13.07
N GLN A 62 -16.35 4.53 -14.27
CA GLN A 62 -17.05 3.85 -15.37
C GLN A 62 -17.20 2.34 -15.08
N PHE A 63 -16.15 1.68 -14.60
CA PHE A 63 -16.14 0.26 -14.26
C PHE A 63 -17.18 -0.06 -13.18
N GLU A 64 -17.18 0.69 -12.07
CA GLU A 64 -18.10 0.47 -10.95
C GLU A 64 -19.56 0.81 -11.30
N SER A 65 -19.78 1.72 -12.25
CA SER A 65 -21.12 2.01 -12.77
C SER A 65 -21.67 0.95 -13.72
N GLY A 66 -20.83 0.01 -14.17
CA GLY A 66 -21.18 -0.97 -15.21
C GLY A 66 -21.24 -0.37 -16.62
N ALA A 67 -20.72 0.84 -16.83
CA ALA A 67 -20.66 1.48 -18.14
C ALA A 67 -19.57 0.86 -19.04
N LEU A 68 -18.57 0.20 -18.44
CA LEU A 68 -17.58 -0.59 -19.17
C LEU A 68 -18.09 -2.01 -19.43
N GLY A 69 -17.61 -2.61 -20.51
CA GLY A 69 -17.84 -4.03 -20.81
C GLY A 69 -17.10 -4.97 -19.87
N ASP A 70 -17.12 -6.25 -20.21
CA ASP A 70 -16.54 -7.36 -19.44
C ASP A 70 -15.15 -7.80 -19.96
N GLU A 71 -14.45 -6.93 -20.66
CA GLU A 71 -13.12 -7.23 -21.16
C GLU A 71 -12.15 -7.53 -20.00
N ALA A 72 -11.41 -8.64 -20.11
CA ALA A 72 -10.45 -9.08 -19.09
C ALA A 72 -9.47 -7.97 -18.67
N VAL A 73 -9.10 -7.09 -19.61
CA VAL A 73 -8.20 -5.95 -19.39
C VAL A 73 -8.71 -4.99 -18.32
N TYR A 74 -10.03 -4.82 -18.18
CA TYR A 74 -10.61 -3.92 -17.18
C TYR A 74 -10.48 -4.52 -15.78
N PHE A 75 -10.60 -5.84 -15.63
CA PHE A 75 -10.36 -6.48 -14.34
C PHE A 75 -8.90 -6.35 -13.88
N ASP A 76 -7.95 -6.45 -14.81
CA ASP A 76 -6.53 -6.24 -14.51
C ASP A 76 -6.26 -4.78 -14.08
N TRP A 77 -6.85 -3.80 -14.76
CA TRP A 77 -6.71 -2.40 -14.39
C TRP A 77 -7.38 -2.11 -13.03
N TYR A 78 -8.57 -2.65 -12.79
CA TYR A 78 -9.23 -2.56 -11.49
C TYR A 78 -8.34 -3.12 -10.38
N ALA A 79 -7.80 -4.33 -10.56
CA ALA A 79 -6.88 -4.94 -9.60
C ALA A 79 -5.63 -4.06 -9.37
N ALA A 80 -5.07 -3.47 -10.42
CA ALA A 80 -3.93 -2.57 -10.33
C ALA A 80 -4.25 -1.31 -9.51
N LYS A 81 -5.39 -0.66 -9.77
CA LYS A 81 -5.80 0.55 -9.05
C LYS A 81 -6.13 0.26 -7.58
N ARG A 82 -6.84 -0.83 -7.29
CA ARG A 82 -7.08 -1.29 -5.91
C ARG A 82 -5.78 -1.61 -5.17
N GLY A 83 -4.82 -2.22 -5.87
CA GLY A 83 -3.48 -2.45 -5.35
C GLY A 83 -2.76 -1.15 -5.01
N LEU A 84 -2.79 -0.15 -5.90
CA LEU A 84 -2.21 1.16 -5.67
C LEU A 84 -2.78 1.81 -4.40
N ASP A 85 -4.11 1.87 -4.28
CA ASP A 85 -4.80 2.49 -3.15
C ASP A 85 -4.47 1.81 -1.82
N LEU A 86 -4.41 0.47 -1.82
CA LEU A 86 -4.04 -0.33 -0.65
C LEU A 86 -2.62 0.01 -0.18
N TRP A 87 -1.65 -0.02 -1.10
CA TRP A 87 -0.24 0.18 -0.75
C TRP A 87 0.08 1.64 -0.46
N GLU A 88 -0.63 2.58 -1.06
CA GLU A 88 -0.53 4.00 -0.69
C GLU A 88 -1.05 4.23 0.75
N ARG A 89 -2.21 3.67 1.10
CA ARG A 89 -2.75 3.76 2.46
C ARG A 89 -1.80 3.11 3.48
N LYS A 90 -1.29 1.91 3.19
CA LYS A 90 -0.33 1.22 4.06
C LYS A 90 0.95 2.04 4.22
N LEU A 91 1.51 2.59 3.14
CA LEU A 91 2.70 3.43 3.19
C LEU A 91 2.47 4.70 4.02
N ARG A 92 1.30 5.34 3.88
CA ARG A 92 0.94 6.53 4.66
C ARG A 92 0.91 6.25 6.15
N ILE A 93 0.32 5.12 6.56
CA ILE A 93 0.30 4.69 7.96
C ILE A 93 1.73 4.41 8.44
N LEU A 94 2.48 3.56 7.74
CA LEU A 94 3.83 3.16 8.16
C LEU A 94 4.81 4.34 8.25
N SER A 95 4.70 5.31 7.33
CA SER A 95 5.58 6.49 7.33
C SER A 95 5.25 7.49 8.46
N GLY A 96 4.06 7.38 9.06
CA GLY A 96 3.64 8.19 10.20
C GLY A 96 3.93 7.56 11.57
N VAL A 97 4.43 6.31 11.62
CA VAL A 97 4.72 5.60 12.87
C VAL A 97 6.20 5.78 13.23
N THR A 98 6.45 6.08 14.50
CA THR A 98 7.79 6.10 15.11
C THR A 98 7.80 5.17 16.33
N VAL A 99 8.87 4.41 16.52
CA VAL A 99 9.04 3.43 17.61
C VAL A 99 10.36 3.65 18.33
#